data_AF-A0A3L7SBL7-F1
#
_entry.id   AF-A0A3L7SBL7-F1
#
_cell.length_a   1.000
_cell.length_b   1.000
_cell.length_c   1.000
_cell.angle_alpha   90.00
_cell.angle_beta   90.00
_cell.angle_gamma   90.00
#
_symmetry.space_group_name_H-M   'P 1'
#
loop_
_entity.id
_entity.type
_entity.pdbx_description
1 polymer ?
#
loop_
_entity_poly.entity_id
_entity_poly.type
_entity_poly.pdbx_seq_one_letter_code
_entity_poly.pdbx_strand_id
1 'polypeptide(L)'
;MRILIRKDEPRTQTRGGIVLPDSSEIPTITGRVVEISVQVERNEDFPIRKYDKVLFHPKNAIPVDFESDNLLFVVPVDDVVAIFRRPRPERAKLEVDNDDDLPELEP
;
A
#
# COMPACT_ATOMS: atom_id res chain seq x y z
N MET A 1 -8.69 17.04 -2.01
CA MET A 1 -7.41 16.54 -2.57
C MET A 1 -7.62 15.11 -3.04
N ARG A 2 -7.33 14.78 -4.31
CA ARG A 2 -7.58 13.43 -4.88
C ARG A 2 -6.35 12.89 -5.59
N ILE A 3 -6.24 11.57 -5.62
CA ILE A 3 -5.19 10.82 -6.33
C ILE A 3 -5.81 9.68 -7.14
N LEU A 4 -5.13 9.29 -8.22
CA LEU A 4 -5.51 8.14 -9.03
C LEU A 4 -4.67 6.93 -8.60
N ILE A 5 -5.33 5.86 -8.19
CA ILE A 5 -4.71 4.62 -7.73
C ILE A 5 -5.12 3.49 -8.67
N ARG A 6 -4.16 2.65 -9.05
CA ARG A 6 -4.42 1.33 -9.62
C ARG A 6 -4.43 0.30 -8.49
N LYS A 7 -5.58 -0.34 -8.26
CA LYS A 7 -5.74 -1.39 -7.24
C LYS A 7 -4.90 -2.61 -7.61
N ASP A 8 -4.32 -3.25 -6.60
CA ASP A 8 -3.66 -4.55 -6.78
C ASP A 8 -4.73 -5.64 -6.99
N GLU A 9 -4.37 -6.69 -7.72
CA GLU A 9 -5.20 -7.88 -7.88
C GLU A 9 -5.37 -8.61 -6.54
N PRO A 10 -6.57 -9.15 -6.24
CA PRO A 10 -6.79 -9.96 -5.04
C PRO A 10 -5.90 -11.21 -5.07
N ARG A 11 -5.54 -11.69 -3.89
CA ARG A 11 -4.78 -12.94 -3.75
C ARG A 11 -5.74 -14.11 -3.60
N THR A 12 -5.72 -15.03 -4.56
CA THR A 12 -6.53 -16.28 -4.53
C THR A 12 -5.92 -17.35 -3.62
N GLN A 13 -4.66 -17.20 -3.19
CA GLN A 13 -3.95 -18.18 -2.37
C GLN A 13 -3.30 -17.53 -1.14
N THR A 14 -3.45 -18.17 0.02
CA THR A 14 -2.71 -17.81 1.23
C THR A 14 -1.21 -18.11 1.09
N ARG A 15 -0.37 -17.58 2.00
CA ARG A 15 1.06 -17.94 2.04
C ARG A 15 1.32 -19.44 2.26
N GLY A 16 0.36 -20.16 2.86
CA GLY A 16 0.45 -21.60 3.12
C GLY A 16 -0.06 -22.49 1.98
N GLY A 17 -0.41 -21.92 0.82
CA GLY A 17 -0.83 -22.69 -0.35
C GLY A 17 -2.33 -23.03 -0.41
N ILE A 18 -3.11 -22.64 0.60
CA ILE A 18 -4.57 -22.86 0.61
C ILE A 18 -5.22 -21.89 -0.38
N VAL A 19 -6.00 -22.43 -1.31
CA VAL A 19 -6.82 -21.67 -2.27
C VAL A 19 -8.06 -21.16 -1.55
N LEU A 20 -8.32 -19.86 -1.63
CA LEU A 20 -9.51 -19.23 -1.06
C LEU A 20 -10.69 -19.42 -2.02
N PRO A 21 -11.90 -19.68 -1.52
CA PRO A 21 -13.11 -19.65 -2.32
C PRO A 21 -13.45 -18.20 -2.71
N ASP A 22 -14.16 -18.02 -3.83
CA ASP A 22 -14.52 -16.72 -4.41
C ASP A 22 -15.31 -15.82 -3.43
N SER A 23 -16.04 -16.42 -2.49
CA SER A 23 -16.78 -15.69 -1.46
C SER A 23 -15.91 -15.11 -0.33
N SER A 24 -14.65 -15.53 -0.24
CA SER A 24 -13.70 -15.18 0.83
C SER A 24 -12.50 -14.38 0.32
N GLU A 25 -12.58 -13.80 -0.88
CA GLU A 25 -11.52 -12.94 -1.40
C GLU A 25 -11.18 -11.83 -0.39
N ILE A 26 -9.90 -11.72 -0.05
CA ILE A 26 -9.40 -10.64 0.79
C ILE A 26 -9.61 -9.35 0.00
N PRO A 27 -10.37 -8.35 0.51
CA PRO A 27 -10.58 -7.12 -0.21
C PRO A 27 -9.22 -6.44 -0.42
N THR A 28 -8.75 -6.40 -1.67
CA THR A 28 -7.50 -5.70 -1.98
C THR A 28 -7.73 -4.21 -1.81
N ILE A 29 -7.24 -3.70 -0.70
CA ILE A 29 -7.22 -2.28 -0.31
C ILE A 29 -5.85 -1.65 -0.54
N THR A 30 -4.95 -2.38 -1.19
CA THR A 30 -3.65 -1.87 -1.62
C THR A 30 -3.66 -1.54 -3.10
N GLY A 31 -2.85 -0.57 -3.49
CA GLY A 31 -2.65 -0.20 -4.87
C GLY A 31 -1.41 0.64 -5.09
N ARG A 32 -1.18 1.03 -6.33
CA ARG A 32 -0.11 1.96 -6.71
C ARG A 32 -0.68 3.28 -7.18
N VAL A 33 -0.06 4.37 -6.77
CA VAL A 33 -0.40 5.70 -7.26
C VAL A 33 0.03 5.82 -8.72
N VAL A 34 -0.92 6.14 -9.60
CA VAL A 34 -0.67 6.41 -11.02
C VAL A 34 -0.41 7.89 -11.22
N GLU A 35 -1.29 8.74 -10.69
CA GLU A 35 -1.27 10.17 -10.91
C GLU A 35 -1.74 10.93 -9.66
N ILE A 36 -1.21 12.14 -9.47
CA ILE A 36 -1.45 12.97 -8.29
C ILE A 36 -1.96 14.34 -8.73
N SER A 37 -2.95 14.88 -8.03
CA SER A 37 -3.41 16.25 -8.32
C SER A 37 -2.37 17.29 -7.91
N VAL A 38 -2.27 18.38 -8.68
CA VAL A 38 -1.31 19.49 -8.45
C VAL A 38 -1.37 20.05 -7.02
N GLN A 39 -2.57 20.05 -6.41
CA GLN A 39 -2.76 20.50 -5.03
C GLN A 39 -2.06 19.60 -4.01
N VAL A 40 -2.03 18.28 -4.25
CA VAL A 40 -1.38 17.30 -3.38
C VAL A 40 0.12 17.33 -3.57
N GLU A 41 0.58 17.46 -4.81
CA GLU A 41 2.01 17.57 -5.13
C GLU A 41 2.69 18.76 -4.43
N ARG A 42 1.96 19.86 -4.22
CA ARG A 42 2.46 21.06 -3.54
C ARG A 42 2.34 21.02 -2.02
N ASN A 43 1.69 20.00 -1.46
CA ASN A 43 1.45 19.91 -0.02
C ASN A 43 2.49 18.99 0.64
N GLU A 44 3.35 19.55 1.48
CA GLU A 44 4.41 18.81 2.18
C GLU A 44 3.85 17.85 3.26
N ASP A 45 2.64 18.09 3.76
CA ASP A 45 1.99 17.23 4.77
C ASP A 45 1.65 15.84 4.21
N PHE A 46 1.54 15.71 2.88
CA PHE A 46 1.19 14.46 2.21
C PHE A 46 2.28 14.06 1.21
N PRO A 47 3.38 13.44 1.69
CA PRO A 47 4.53 13.07 0.85
C PRO A 47 4.25 11.80 0.02
N ILE A 48 3.15 11.79 -0.73
CA ILE A 48 2.75 10.74 -1.67
C ILE A 48 3.40 11.06 -3.02
N ARG A 49 4.00 10.04 -3.66
CA ARG A 49 4.63 10.16 -4.98
C ARG A 49 4.04 9.16 -5.95
N LYS A 50 4.22 9.44 -7.25
CA LYS A 50 3.85 8.48 -8.30
C LYS A 50 4.57 7.16 -8.06
N TYR A 51 3.86 6.06 -8.31
CA TYR A 51 4.30 4.69 -8.12
C TYR A 51 4.48 4.23 -6.67
N ASP A 52 4.20 5.08 -5.68
CA ASP A 52 4.16 4.64 -4.30
C ASP A 52 3.11 3.55 -4.13
N LYS A 53 3.46 2.51 -3.37
CA LYS A 53 2.52 1.49 -2.95
C LYS A 53 1.80 2.01 -1.70
N VAL A 54 0.48 2.01 -1.73
CA VAL A 54 -0.34 2.60 -0.67
C VAL A 54 -1.38 1.61 -0.17
N LEU A 55 -1.75 1.79 1.09
CA LEU A 55 -2.93 1.20 1.73
C LEU A 55 -4.00 2.29 1.80
N PHE A 56 -5.20 2.03 1.30
CA PHE A 56 -6.27 3.04 1.27
C PHE A 56 -7.63 2.43 1.63
N HIS A 57 -8.55 3.25 2.12
CA HIS A 57 -9.90 2.84 2.45
C HIS A 57 -10.84 3.02 1.24
N PRO A 58 -11.59 2.00 0.80
CA PRO A 58 -12.37 2.08 -0.45
C PRO A 58 -13.69 2.85 -0.32
N LYS A 59 -14.09 3.29 0.88
CA LYS A 59 -15.43 3.88 1.14
C LYS A 59 -15.82 5.03 0.22
N ASN A 60 -14.90 5.96 -0.07
CA ASN A 60 -15.15 7.08 -0.97
C ASN A 60 -14.36 6.98 -2.28
N ALA A 61 -13.83 5.79 -2.58
CA ALA A 61 -13.10 5.54 -3.82
C ALA A 61 -14.11 5.44 -4.98
N ILE A 62 -13.85 6.19 -6.04
CA ILE A 62 -14.70 6.19 -7.24
C ILE A 62 -14.00 5.35 -8.31
N PRO A 63 -14.57 4.21 -8.76
CA PRO A 63 -14.00 3.44 -9.86
C PRO A 63 -14.04 4.25 -11.16
N VAL A 64 -12.96 4.20 -11.92
CA VAL A 64 -12.85 4.85 -13.22
C VAL A 64 -13.06 3.81 -14.31
N ASP A 65 -14.08 4.02 -15.13
CA ASP A 65 -14.39 3.17 -16.26
C ASP A 65 -13.73 3.74 -17.52
N PHE A 66 -12.60 3.17 -17.91
CA PHE A 66 -11.87 3.57 -19.13
C PHE A 66 -11.80 2.42 -20.14
N GLU A 67 -11.66 1.16 -19.66
CA GLU A 67 -11.60 -0.10 -20.43
C GLU A 67 -11.96 -1.27 -19.49
N SER A 68 -12.30 -2.44 -20.05
CA SER A 68 -12.90 -3.60 -19.37
C SER A 68 -12.12 -4.20 -18.20
N ASP A 69 -10.82 -3.96 -18.09
CA ASP A 69 -9.91 -4.51 -17.08
C ASP A 69 -9.31 -3.42 -16.16
N ASN A 70 -9.84 -2.20 -16.21
CA ASN A 70 -9.28 -1.09 -15.47
C ASN A 70 -9.59 -1.17 -13.97
N LEU A 71 -8.55 -1.45 -13.19
CA LEU A 71 -8.56 -1.40 -11.72
C LEU A 71 -8.25 0.01 -11.19
N LEU A 72 -8.68 1.06 -11.90
CA LEU A 72 -8.38 2.45 -11.57
C LEU A 72 -9.44 3.04 -10.64
N PHE A 73 -8.98 3.72 -9.59
CA PHE A 73 -9.82 4.36 -8.59
C PHE A 73 -9.33 5.77 -8.32
N VAL A 74 -10.26 6.72 -8.30
CA VAL A 74 -10.01 8.06 -7.76
C VAL A 74 -10.30 8.03 -6.27
N VAL A 75 -9.29 8.31 -5.45
CA VAL A 75 -9.36 8.22 -3.99
C VAL A 75 -9.01 9.56 -3.35
N PRO A 76 -9.79 10.05 -2.37
CA PRO A 76 -9.40 11.19 -1.54
C PRO A 76 -8.11 10.90 -0.77
N VAL A 77 -7.27 11.92 -0.58
CA VAL A 77 -6.01 11.74 0.18
C VAL A 77 -6.28 11.35 1.64
N ASP A 78 -7.39 11.81 2.22
CA ASP A 78 -7.78 11.49 3.60
C ASP A 78 -8.10 10.00 3.81
N ASP A 79 -8.44 9.27 2.74
CA ASP A 79 -8.69 7.83 2.79
C ASP A 79 -7.41 7.01 2.59
N VAL A 80 -6.25 7.64 2.39
CA VAL A 80 -4.95 6.94 2.31
C VAL A 80 -4.45 6.70 3.74
N VAL A 81 -4.37 5.43 4.13
CA VAL A 81 -4.01 5.00 5.49
C VAL A 81 -2.50 4.94 5.66
N ALA A 82 -1.76 4.43 4.67
CA ALA A 82 -0.31 4.26 4.76
C ALA A 82 0.38 4.21 3.40
N ILE A 83 1.68 4.53 3.39
CA ILE A 83 2.58 4.39 2.25
C ILE A 83 3.65 3.34 2.58
N PHE A 84 3.76 2.30 1.77
CA PHE A 84 4.80 1.29 1.91
C PHE A 84 6.09 1.82 1.27
N ARG A 85 7.07 2.18 2.12
CA ARG A 85 8.41 2.57 1.68
C ARG A 85 9.34 1.37 1.77
N ARG A 86 10.17 1.16 0.75
CA ARG A 86 11.28 0.21 0.88
C ARG A 86 12.30 0.78 1.87
N PRO A 87 12.82 -0.01 2.83
CA PRO A 87 13.88 0.45 3.70
C PRO A 87 15.09 0.82 2.83
N ARG A 88 15.71 1.97 3.13
CA ARG A 88 17.00 2.33 2.55
C ARG A 88 18.02 1.30 3.05
N PRO A 89 18.93 0.78 2.21
CA PRO A 89 19.88 -0.29 2.59
C PRO A 89 20.71 0.04 3.84
N GLU A 90 20.88 1.31 4.16
CA GLU A 90 21.61 1.78 5.34
C GLU A 90 20.86 1.55 6.67
N ARG A 91 19.52 1.62 6.67
CA ARG A 91 18.70 1.29 7.86
C ARG A 91 18.57 -0.21 8.10
N ALA A 92 18.62 -1.00 7.03
CA ALA A 92 18.54 -2.45 7.14
C ALA A 92 19.73 -3.03 7.93
N LYS A 93 20.92 -2.39 7.90
CA LYS A 93 22.07 -2.85 8.69
C LYS A 93 21.89 -2.62 10.20
N LEU A 94 21.35 -1.46 10.58
CA LEU A 94 21.14 -1.09 11.98
C LEU A 94 20.13 -1.99 12.70
N GLU A 95 19.15 -2.58 11.99
CA GLU A 95 18.18 -3.48 12.62
C GLU A 95 18.74 -4.90 12.87
N VAL A 96 19.71 -5.36 12.06
CA VAL A 96 20.34 -6.69 12.27
C VAL A 96 21.27 -6.67 13.48
N ASP A 97 22.00 -5.57 13.70
CA ASP A 97 22.98 -5.47 14.78
C ASP A 97 22.35 -5.40 16.18
N ASN A 98 21.05 -5.09 16.30
CA ASN A 98 20.38 -4.93 17.61
C ASN A 98 19.75 -6.22 18.17
N ASP A 99 19.57 -7.25 17.34
CA ASP A 99 18.95 -8.52 17.78
C ASP A 99 19.98 -9.51 18.38
N ASP A 100 21.29 -9.26 18.20
CA ASP A 100 22.38 -10.11 18.71
C ASP A 100 22.87 -9.72 20.14
N ASP A 101 22.40 -8.60 20.70
CA ASP A 101 22.83 -8.07 22.02
C ASP A 101 21.77 -8.30 23.14
N LEU A 102 21.12 -9.46 23.16
CA LEU A 102 20.37 -9.91 24.35
C LEU A 102 21.35 -10.63 25.29
N PRO A 103 21.67 -10.10 26.49
CA PRO A 103 22.45 -10.85 27.45
C PRO A 103 21.65 -12.08 27.88
N GLU A 104 22.22 -13.27 27.70
CA GLU A 104 21.72 -14.50 28.31
C GLU A 104 21.56 -14.24 29.81
N LEU A 105 20.32 -14.17 30.27
CA LEU A 105 20.02 -14.23 31.69
C LEU A 105 20.37 -15.65 32.15
N GLU A 106 21.55 -15.80 32.76
CA GLU A 106 21.91 -17.04 33.44
C GLU A 106 20.89 -17.35 34.56
N PRO A 107 20.56 -18.64 34.75
CA PRO A 107 19.46 -19.12 35.60
C PRO A 107 19.67 -18.97 37.10
#